data_AF-A0A2G8LHT7-F1
#
_entry.id   AF-A0A2G8LHT7-F1
#
_cell.length_a   1.000
_cell.length_b   1.000
_cell.length_c   1.000
_cell.angle_alpha   90.00
_cell.angle_beta   90.00
_cell.angle_gamma   90.00
#
_symmetry.space_group_name_H-M   'P 1'
#
loop_
_entity.id
_entity.type
_entity.pdbx_description
1 polymer ?
#
loop_
_entity_poly.entity_id
_entity_poly.type
_entity_poly.pdbx_seq_one_letter_code
_entity_poly.pdbx_strand_id
1 'polypeptide(L)'
;MSEEEPHRPTDGPCENHGIVPANVNQQQDNDSESTSDYEPVCEVSPEILDFDEHGVCTEAALFVSKLRSCSSMTMSSTSFVIESVSSMVKNIVGNLKASTIESFKRYADSPEEPSVILEKLEENFDSLSEPFQGLNSEYLEKKYFLATDTYGAASLYLMPSLFTPGSVAIKKGSQKRWKPTISESMRAFIAVLPVGADLEKFKEERHTECRNHSVTWQPQVVVIGTSVLDVQQVFVFLNNIVYSVPSVVKGIDVCFKTFQVFNIEYPLECKSPWTFLQRGIYNIETQYDSVTPRVRELLSILGPDSD
;
A
#
# COMPACT_ATOMS: atom_id res chain seq x y z
N MET A 1 -3.58 71.09 1.25
CA MET A 1 -2.89 70.05 2.03
C MET A 1 -2.84 68.82 1.12
N SER A 2 -2.13 68.88 0.00
CA SER A 2 -0.65 68.95 -0.12
C SER A 2 -0.08 67.64 0.43
N GLU A 3 0.20 66.68 -0.47
CA GLU A 3 1.57 66.28 -0.87
C GLU A 3 2.14 65.29 0.17
N GLU A 4 2.74 64.14 -0.15
CA GLU A 4 3.70 63.84 -1.22
C GLU A 4 3.93 62.31 -1.26
N GLU A 5 4.01 61.73 -2.45
CA GLU A 5 4.77 60.51 -2.73
C GLU A 5 6.27 60.83 -2.65
N PRO A 6 7.17 59.83 -2.50
CA PRO A 6 8.29 59.87 -3.45
C PRO A 6 8.78 58.50 -3.95
N HIS A 7 8.83 58.43 -5.28
CA HIS A 7 9.99 58.13 -6.12
C HIS A 7 10.71 56.76 -6.07
N ARG A 8 10.49 56.01 -7.16
CA ARG A 8 11.50 55.20 -7.86
C ARG A 8 12.49 56.12 -8.62
N PRO A 9 13.73 55.68 -8.87
CA PRO A 9 14.41 55.98 -10.13
C PRO A 9 14.88 54.73 -10.91
N THR A 10 14.99 54.92 -12.21
CA THR A 10 15.20 53.99 -13.34
C THR A 10 16.63 54.07 -13.93
N ASP A 11 17.03 52.97 -14.57
CA ASP A 11 17.91 52.79 -15.76
C ASP A 11 19.43 53.14 -15.81
N GLY A 12 20.24 52.07 -15.96
CA GLY A 12 21.31 51.83 -16.97
C GLY A 12 22.70 52.51 -16.85
N PRO A 13 23.70 52.19 -17.71
CA PRO A 13 24.26 50.89 -18.15
C PRO A 13 25.82 50.80 -18.00
N CYS A 14 26.45 49.77 -18.58
CA CYS A 14 27.92 49.58 -18.84
C CYS A 14 28.78 49.08 -17.65
N GLU A 15 29.81 48.24 -17.76
CA GLU A 15 30.58 47.73 -18.90
C GLU A 15 31.45 46.52 -18.47
N ASN A 16 31.67 45.63 -19.44
CA ASN A 16 32.76 44.66 -19.64
C ASN A 16 33.98 44.71 -18.70
N HIS A 17 34.44 43.52 -18.28
CA HIS A 17 35.83 43.09 -18.53
C HIS A 17 35.81 41.73 -19.24
N GLY A 18 36.23 41.72 -20.51
CA GLY A 18 36.75 40.53 -21.17
C GLY A 18 37.97 39.99 -20.41
N ILE A 19 38.41 38.76 -20.64
CA ILE A 19 39.26 38.39 -21.77
C ILE A 19 39.08 36.89 -22.05
N VAL A 20 38.66 36.59 -23.28
CA VAL A 20 38.90 35.35 -24.07
C VAL A 20 40.27 35.56 -24.80
N PRO A 21 40.82 34.72 -25.71
CA PRO A 21 40.76 33.26 -25.97
C PRO A 21 42.18 32.65 -26.20
N ALA A 22 42.24 31.34 -26.51
CA ALA A 22 42.97 30.82 -27.70
C ALA A 22 42.80 29.29 -27.77
N ASN A 23 42.09 28.75 -28.77
CA ASN A 23 42.57 28.36 -30.12
C ASN A 23 43.41 27.05 -30.09
N VAL A 24 43.36 26.10 -31.03
CA VAL A 24 42.59 25.80 -32.26
C VAL A 24 43.30 24.57 -32.86
N ASN A 25 42.58 23.66 -33.54
CA ASN A 25 42.95 23.01 -34.83
C ASN A 25 42.18 21.68 -35.02
N GLN A 26 41.31 21.62 -36.04
CA GLN A 26 41.50 21.05 -37.40
C GLN A 26 41.18 19.53 -37.40
N GLN A 27 40.10 19.00 -37.99
CA GLN A 27 39.56 19.04 -39.38
C GLN A 27 40.06 17.87 -40.26
N GLN A 28 39.10 17.23 -40.94
CA GLN A 28 39.13 16.37 -42.16
C GLN A 28 38.86 14.85 -42.07
N ASP A 29 37.68 14.47 -42.60
CA ASP A 29 37.36 13.58 -43.73
C ASP A 29 38.09 12.22 -43.92
N ASN A 30 37.33 11.11 -43.90
CA ASN A 30 37.04 10.23 -45.08
C ASN A 30 36.61 8.79 -44.71
N ASP A 31 35.48 8.37 -45.29
CA ASP A 31 35.10 7.09 -45.90
C ASP A 31 35.61 5.70 -45.45
N SER A 32 34.62 4.79 -45.39
CA SER A 32 34.60 3.38 -45.87
C SER A 32 34.83 2.19 -44.91
N GLU A 33 33.81 1.31 -44.95
CA GLU A 33 33.79 -0.17 -44.90
C GLU A 33 34.27 -0.99 -43.68
N SER A 34 33.30 -1.76 -43.15
CA SER A 34 33.35 -3.19 -42.80
C SER A 34 34.47 -3.72 -41.90
N THR A 35 34.13 -4.21 -40.69
CA THR A 35 34.02 -5.65 -40.36
C THR A 35 33.85 -5.84 -38.85
N SER A 36 32.91 -6.71 -38.47
CA SER A 36 32.99 -7.66 -37.34
C SER A 36 33.82 -7.24 -36.13
N ASP A 37 33.15 -6.92 -35.03
CA ASP A 37 33.63 -7.30 -33.70
C ASP A 37 32.44 -7.71 -32.82
N TYR A 38 32.54 -8.94 -32.31
CA TYR A 38 31.68 -9.52 -31.29
C TYR A 38 31.57 -8.56 -30.09
N GLU A 39 30.36 -8.12 -29.75
CA GLU A 39 30.10 -7.66 -28.39
C GLU A 39 29.81 -8.86 -27.48
N PRO A 40 30.34 -8.85 -26.24
CA PRO A 40 30.37 -10.01 -25.38
C PRO A 40 28.97 -10.34 -24.85
N VAL A 41 28.74 -11.64 -24.70
CA VAL A 41 27.65 -12.24 -23.93
C VAL A 41 27.50 -11.45 -22.62
N CYS A 42 26.35 -10.81 -22.43
CA CYS A 42 25.98 -10.26 -21.14
C CYS A 42 26.02 -11.39 -20.12
N GLU A 43 27.06 -11.44 -19.30
CA GLU A 43 27.06 -12.21 -18.06
C GLU A 43 25.92 -11.66 -17.21
N VAL A 44 24.81 -12.40 -17.18
CA VAL A 44 23.67 -12.11 -16.33
C VAL A 44 24.13 -12.39 -14.90
N SER A 45 24.31 -11.34 -14.09
CA SER A 45 24.56 -11.46 -12.66
C SER A 45 23.53 -12.39 -12.00
N PRO A 46 23.91 -13.29 -11.07
CA PRO A 46 23.01 -14.30 -10.50
C PRO A 46 21.90 -13.74 -9.58
N GLU A 47 21.76 -12.43 -9.46
CA GLU A 47 20.94 -11.73 -8.45
C GLU A 47 19.51 -11.42 -8.95
N ILE A 48 19.09 -11.89 -10.14
CA ILE A 48 17.81 -11.52 -10.79
C ILE A 48 16.64 -12.48 -10.48
N LEU A 49 16.84 -13.57 -9.73
CA LEU A 49 15.79 -14.61 -9.52
C LEU A 49 15.44 -14.88 -8.06
N ASP A 50 15.38 -13.85 -7.21
CA ASP A 50 14.51 -13.91 -6.04
C ASP A 50 13.08 -13.61 -6.50
N PHE A 51 12.35 -14.67 -6.79
CA PHE A 51 10.94 -14.62 -7.15
C PHE A 51 10.13 -14.10 -5.96
N ASP A 52 9.52 -12.92 -6.10
CA ASP A 52 8.71 -12.30 -5.06
C ASP A 52 7.31 -12.97 -4.97
N GLU A 53 7.29 -14.18 -4.42
CA GLU A 53 6.07 -14.93 -4.08
C GLU A 53 5.15 -14.09 -3.17
N HIS A 54 5.73 -13.27 -2.30
CA HIS A 54 4.99 -12.37 -1.42
C HIS A 54 4.28 -11.25 -2.19
N GLY A 55 4.87 -10.73 -3.27
CA GLY A 55 4.27 -9.69 -4.12
C GLY A 55 2.93 -10.13 -4.72
N VAL A 56 2.89 -11.34 -5.29
CA VAL A 56 1.67 -11.90 -5.91
C VAL A 56 0.59 -12.17 -4.87
N CYS A 57 0.95 -12.80 -3.76
CA CYS A 57 0.02 -13.06 -2.66
C CYS A 57 -0.51 -11.75 -2.05
N THR A 58 0.32 -10.70 -1.99
CA THR A 58 -0.07 -9.39 -1.47
C THR A 58 -1.04 -8.67 -2.41
N GLU A 59 -0.84 -8.74 -3.73
CA GLU A 59 -1.80 -8.21 -4.72
C GLU A 59 -3.13 -8.97 -4.67
N ALA A 60 -3.09 -10.30 -4.52
CA ALA A 60 -4.27 -11.12 -4.32
C ALA A 60 -5.03 -10.72 -3.04
N ALA A 61 -4.31 -10.47 -1.94
CA ALA A 61 -4.87 -10.00 -0.67
C ALA A 61 -5.54 -8.63 -0.80
N LEU A 62 -4.91 -7.68 -1.52
CA LEU A 62 -5.52 -6.40 -1.82
C LEU A 62 -6.78 -6.54 -2.68
N PHE A 63 -6.75 -7.40 -3.70
CA PHE A 63 -7.88 -7.65 -4.58
C PHE A 63 -9.09 -8.14 -3.79
N VAL A 64 -8.92 -9.18 -2.96
CA VAL A 64 -10.01 -9.73 -2.16
C VAL A 64 -10.58 -8.69 -1.20
N SER A 65 -9.71 -7.88 -0.58
CA SER A 65 -10.13 -6.86 0.36
C SER A 65 -10.90 -5.72 -0.31
N LYS A 66 -10.47 -5.29 -1.51
CA LYS A 66 -11.21 -4.30 -2.32
C LYS A 66 -12.60 -4.83 -2.66
N LEU A 67 -12.71 -6.09 -3.10
CA LEU A 67 -14.01 -6.71 -3.38
C LEU A 67 -14.92 -6.72 -2.15
N ARG A 68 -14.39 -7.16 -0.99
CA ARG A 68 -15.17 -7.24 0.26
C ARG A 68 -15.51 -5.87 0.87
N SER A 69 -14.72 -4.84 0.56
CA SER A 69 -15.04 -3.47 0.94
C SER A 69 -16.23 -2.90 0.13
N CYS A 70 -16.58 -3.52 -1.00
CA CYS A 70 -17.71 -3.09 -1.81
C CYS A 70 -19.03 -3.48 -1.14
N SER A 71 -19.68 -2.51 -0.48
CA SER A 71 -20.89 -2.74 0.32
C SER A 71 -22.11 -3.21 -0.48
N SER A 72 -22.08 -3.12 -1.82
CA SER A 72 -23.14 -3.62 -2.71
C SER A 72 -22.99 -5.10 -3.07
N MET A 73 -21.83 -5.71 -2.82
CA MET A 73 -21.56 -7.10 -3.16
C MET A 73 -21.88 -8.02 -1.99
N THR A 74 -22.54 -9.15 -2.29
CA THR A 74 -22.73 -10.21 -1.29
C THR A 74 -21.46 -11.04 -1.15
N MET A 75 -21.34 -11.77 -0.03
CA MET A 75 -20.23 -12.71 0.16
C MET A 75 -20.19 -13.79 -0.93
N SER A 76 -21.35 -14.31 -1.34
CA SER A 76 -21.43 -15.29 -2.42
C SER A 76 -20.97 -14.72 -3.77
N SER A 77 -21.35 -13.47 -4.08
CA SER A 77 -20.87 -12.79 -5.28
C SER A 77 -19.36 -12.57 -5.24
N THR A 78 -18.82 -12.23 -4.07
CA THR A 78 -17.38 -12.04 -3.87
C THR A 78 -16.62 -13.35 -4.05
N SER A 79 -17.09 -14.44 -3.43
CA SER A 79 -16.52 -15.77 -3.59
C SER A 79 -16.54 -16.23 -5.06
N PHE A 80 -17.66 -16.01 -5.77
CA PHE A 80 -17.75 -16.35 -7.19
C PHE A 80 -16.73 -15.59 -8.04
N VAL A 81 -16.51 -14.30 -7.78
CA VAL A 81 -15.49 -13.52 -8.49
C VAL A 81 -14.10 -14.05 -8.19
N ILE A 82 -13.78 -14.35 -6.93
CA ILE A 82 -12.48 -14.91 -6.52
C ILE A 82 -12.25 -16.26 -7.21
N GLU A 83 -13.21 -17.17 -7.19
CA GLU A 83 -13.12 -18.48 -7.85
C GLU A 83 -12.93 -18.34 -9.37
N SER A 84 -13.66 -17.42 -10.00
CA SER A 84 -13.55 -17.16 -11.44
C SER A 84 -12.17 -16.63 -11.82
N VAL A 85 -11.64 -15.67 -11.05
CA VAL A 85 -10.30 -15.12 -11.28
C VAL A 85 -9.22 -16.16 -10.95
N SER A 86 -9.38 -16.96 -9.89
CA SER A 86 -8.45 -18.05 -9.56
C SER A 86 -8.35 -19.06 -10.69
N SER A 87 -9.47 -19.48 -11.26
CA SER A 87 -9.50 -20.38 -12.42
C SER A 87 -8.85 -19.76 -13.66
N MET A 88 -9.09 -18.47 -13.91
CA MET A 88 -8.47 -17.75 -15.01
C MET A 88 -6.94 -17.71 -14.85
N VAL A 89 -6.43 -17.32 -13.67
CA VAL A 89 -4.99 -17.26 -13.40
C VAL A 89 -4.36 -18.66 -13.51
N LYS A 90 -4.97 -19.68 -12.91
CA LYS A 90 -4.51 -21.07 -12.99
C LYS A 90 -4.34 -21.54 -14.44
N ASN A 91 -5.30 -21.24 -15.30
CA ASN A 91 -5.21 -21.60 -16.72
C ASN A 91 -4.11 -20.84 -17.45
N ILE A 92 -3.97 -19.53 -17.21
CA ILE A 92 -2.92 -18.71 -17.82
C ILE A 92 -1.53 -19.21 -17.39
N VAL A 93 -1.33 -19.39 -16.09
CA VAL A 93 -0.06 -19.83 -15.51
C VAL A 93 0.26 -21.26 -15.94
N GLY A 94 -0.72 -22.17 -16.00
CA GLY A 94 -0.52 -23.53 -16.49
C GLY A 94 -0.10 -23.59 -17.96
N ASN A 95 -0.70 -22.76 -18.81
CA ASN A 95 -0.29 -22.65 -20.22
C ASN A 95 1.12 -22.08 -20.38
N LEU A 96 1.47 -21.06 -19.59
CA LEU A 96 2.81 -20.49 -19.55
C LEU A 96 3.83 -21.53 -19.07
N LYS A 97 3.54 -22.23 -17.96
CA LYS A 97 4.36 -23.32 -17.41
C LYS A 97 4.68 -24.35 -18.49
N ALA A 98 3.66 -24.86 -19.18
CA ALA A 98 3.83 -25.85 -20.24
C ALA A 98 4.72 -25.33 -21.39
N SER A 99 4.45 -24.12 -21.88
CA SER A 99 5.20 -23.52 -22.99
C SER A 99 6.66 -23.20 -22.62
N THR A 100 6.91 -22.70 -21.41
CA THR A 100 8.26 -22.38 -20.91
C THR A 100 9.09 -23.64 -20.69
N ILE A 101 8.53 -24.67 -20.04
CA ILE A 101 9.24 -25.94 -19.78
C ILE A 101 9.57 -26.64 -21.10
N GLU A 102 8.64 -26.67 -22.06
CA GLU A 102 8.89 -27.23 -23.38
C GLU A 102 10.02 -26.50 -24.11
N SER A 103 10.04 -25.16 -24.02
CA SER A 103 11.11 -24.35 -24.60
C SER A 103 12.46 -24.67 -23.96
N PHE A 104 12.54 -24.75 -22.63
CA PHE A 104 13.77 -25.12 -21.92
C PHE A 104 14.28 -26.52 -22.29
N LYS A 105 13.38 -27.50 -22.37
CA LYS A 105 13.74 -28.89 -22.77
C LYS A 105 14.28 -28.97 -24.20
N ARG A 106 13.91 -28.05 -25.08
CA ARG A 106 14.39 -28.02 -26.48
C ARG A 106 15.78 -27.38 -26.63
N TYR A 107 16.18 -26.50 -25.71
CA TYR A 107 17.46 -25.79 -25.77
C TYR A 107 18.56 -26.37 -24.85
N ALA A 108 18.21 -27.23 -23.90
CA ALA A 108 19.18 -27.94 -23.07
C ALA A 108 19.79 -29.12 -23.85
N ASP A 109 20.93 -28.90 -24.51
CA ASP A 109 21.67 -29.90 -25.31
C ASP A 109 22.38 -31.01 -24.47
N SER A 110 22.12 -31.11 -23.16
CA SER A 110 22.67 -32.15 -22.28
C SER A 110 21.58 -32.68 -21.32
N PRO A 111 21.35 -34.00 -21.25
CA PRO A 111 20.38 -34.61 -20.33
C PRO A 111 20.86 -34.70 -18.88
N GLU A 112 22.10 -34.32 -18.59
CA GLU A 112 22.66 -34.32 -17.23
C GLU A 112 22.69 -32.88 -16.70
N GLU A 113 21.57 -32.50 -16.05
CA GLU A 113 21.28 -31.29 -15.26
C GLU A 113 21.07 -29.95 -15.99
N PRO A 114 19.95 -29.26 -15.69
CA PRO A 114 19.61 -28.90 -14.31
C PRO A 114 18.17 -29.28 -13.92
N SER A 115 17.99 -30.51 -13.42
CA SER A 115 16.72 -30.96 -12.81
C SER A 115 16.26 -30.00 -11.71
N VAL A 116 17.20 -29.51 -10.90
CA VAL A 116 16.94 -28.59 -9.79
C VAL A 116 16.39 -27.23 -10.24
N ILE A 117 16.85 -26.69 -11.39
CA ILE A 117 16.35 -25.40 -11.90
C ILE A 117 14.95 -25.56 -12.49
N LEU A 118 14.70 -26.65 -13.22
CA LEU A 118 13.38 -26.96 -13.74
C LEU A 118 12.38 -27.26 -12.62
N GLU A 119 12.79 -27.98 -11.58
CA GLU A 119 11.98 -28.25 -10.39
C GLU A 119 11.64 -26.94 -9.66
N LYS A 120 12.63 -26.08 -9.40
CA LYS A 120 12.39 -24.76 -8.78
C LYS A 120 11.50 -23.86 -9.64
N LEU A 121 11.65 -23.91 -10.96
CA LEU A 121 10.79 -23.16 -11.89
C LEU A 121 9.36 -23.72 -11.90
N GLU A 122 9.20 -25.04 -11.87
CA GLU A 122 7.91 -25.71 -11.75
C GLU A 122 7.19 -25.34 -10.45
N GLU A 123 7.92 -25.32 -9.33
CA GLU A 123 7.42 -24.89 -8.02
C GLU A 123 6.94 -23.43 -8.05
N ASN A 124 7.72 -22.52 -8.65
CA ASN A 124 7.33 -21.12 -8.80
C ASN A 124 6.04 -20.97 -9.61
N PHE A 125 5.89 -21.73 -10.71
CA PHE A 125 4.65 -21.72 -11.50
C PHE A 125 3.47 -22.31 -10.72
N ASP A 126 3.68 -23.36 -9.93
CA ASP A 126 2.61 -23.95 -9.13
C ASP A 126 2.14 -22.99 -8.04
N SER A 127 3.06 -22.28 -7.37
CA SER A 127 2.72 -21.21 -6.42
C SER A 127 1.93 -20.08 -7.11
N LEU A 128 2.37 -19.61 -8.29
CA LEU A 128 1.67 -18.61 -9.09
C LEU A 128 0.27 -19.01 -9.54
N SER A 129 0.02 -20.30 -9.70
CA SER A 129 -1.25 -20.81 -10.20
C SER A 129 -2.37 -20.71 -9.15
N GLU A 130 -2.01 -20.52 -7.88
CA GLU A 130 -2.93 -20.45 -6.74
C GLU A 130 -2.77 -19.12 -5.97
N PRO A 131 -2.95 -17.95 -6.62
CA PRO A 131 -2.63 -16.64 -6.01
C PRO A 131 -3.53 -16.30 -4.81
N PHE A 132 -4.69 -16.94 -4.68
CA PHE A 132 -5.62 -16.75 -3.58
C PHE A 132 -5.52 -17.84 -2.52
N GLN A 133 -4.49 -18.68 -2.57
CA GLN A 133 -4.27 -19.71 -1.56
C GLN A 133 -4.12 -19.07 -0.19
N GLY A 134 -5.01 -19.45 0.74
CA GLY A 134 -5.03 -18.85 2.06
C GLY A 134 -5.82 -17.53 2.13
N LEU A 135 -6.50 -17.10 1.07
CA LEU A 135 -7.38 -15.92 1.03
C LEU A 135 -8.86 -16.27 0.76
N ASN A 136 -9.13 -17.56 0.60
CA ASN A 136 -10.42 -18.15 0.23
C ASN A 136 -11.41 -18.25 1.41
N SER A 137 -11.02 -17.84 2.61
CA SER A 137 -11.94 -17.64 3.74
C SER A 137 -11.46 -16.52 4.65
N GLU A 138 -12.38 -15.93 5.40
CA GLU A 138 -12.07 -14.92 6.41
C GLU A 138 -11.08 -15.42 7.49
N TYR A 139 -11.08 -16.72 7.79
CA TYR A 139 -10.11 -17.33 8.72
C TYR A 139 -8.72 -17.44 8.10
N LEU A 140 -8.63 -17.91 6.87
CA LEU A 140 -7.35 -18.07 6.17
C LEU A 140 -6.70 -16.72 5.88
N GLU A 141 -7.49 -15.70 5.49
CA GLU A 141 -7.00 -14.34 5.29
C GLU A 141 -6.35 -13.80 6.56
N LYS A 142 -6.99 -13.98 7.72
CA LYS A 142 -6.41 -13.59 9.01
C LYS A 142 -5.09 -14.31 9.25
N LYS A 143 -5.05 -15.62 9.03
CA LYS A 143 -3.83 -16.40 9.21
C LYS A 143 -2.72 -15.89 8.28
N TYR A 144 -3.03 -15.57 7.03
CA TYR A 144 -2.09 -14.98 6.08
C TYR A 144 -1.54 -13.62 6.57
N PHE A 145 -2.42 -12.71 7.00
CA PHE A 145 -2.00 -11.39 7.50
C PHE A 145 -1.27 -11.43 8.84
N LEU A 146 -1.48 -12.47 9.66
CA LEU A 146 -0.82 -12.65 10.94
C LEU A 146 0.49 -13.45 10.82
N ALA A 147 0.63 -14.32 9.80
CA ALA A 147 1.81 -15.14 9.57
C ALA A 147 2.85 -14.47 8.65
N THR A 148 2.46 -13.42 7.94
CA THR A 148 3.43 -12.57 7.24
C THR A 148 4.15 -11.72 8.30
N ASP A 149 5.40 -12.08 8.63
CA ASP A 149 6.28 -11.34 9.57
C ASP A 149 6.50 -9.87 9.19
N THR A 150 6.00 -9.47 8.02
CA THR A 150 5.91 -8.09 7.57
C THR A 150 4.55 -7.51 7.93
N TYR A 151 4.46 -6.80 9.08
CA TYR A 151 3.43 -5.78 9.32
C TYR A 151 3.62 -4.57 8.40
N GLY A 152 3.66 -4.82 7.09
CA GLY A 152 3.86 -3.83 6.05
C GLY A 152 2.63 -2.96 5.83
N ALA A 153 2.74 -2.04 4.88
CA ALA A 153 1.66 -1.12 4.51
C ALA A 153 0.36 -1.87 4.11
N ALA A 154 0.48 -3.01 3.44
CA ALA A 154 -0.64 -3.83 3.02
C ALA A 154 -1.40 -4.45 4.21
N SER A 155 -0.69 -5.15 5.11
CA SER A 155 -1.30 -5.78 6.28
C SER A 155 -2.00 -4.74 7.17
N LEU A 156 -1.39 -3.57 7.36
CA LEU A 156 -2.00 -2.45 8.09
C LEU A 156 -3.25 -1.91 7.38
N TYR A 157 -3.21 -1.71 6.06
CA TYR A 157 -4.37 -1.25 5.28
C TYR A 157 -5.55 -2.22 5.35
N LEU A 158 -5.27 -3.52 5.41
CA LEU A 158 -6.27 -4.57 5.39
C LEU A 158 -6.80 -4.94 6.77
N MET A 159 -6.06 -4.61 7.83
CA MET A 159 -6.43 -4.87 9.22
C MET A 159 -7.89 -4.51 9.56
N PRO A 160 -8.46 -3.36 9.14
CA PRO A 160 -9.84 -3.01 9.47
C PRO A 160 -10.89 -3.99 8.96
N SER A 161 -10.60 -4.72 7.87
CA SER A 161 -11.50 -5.75 7.32
C SER A 161 -11.66 -6.97 8.24
N LEU A 162 -10.71 -7.20 9.14
CA LEU A 162 -10.73 -8.32 10.10
C LEU A 162 -11.75 -8.10 11.23
N PHE A 163 -12.25 -6.88 11.37
CA PHE A 163 -13.17 -6.47 12.41
C PHE A 163 -14.53 -6.12 11.79
N THR A 164 -15.60 -6.69 12.32
CA THR A 164 -16.93 -6.16 12.02
C THR A 164 -17.06 -4.80 12.71
N PRO A 165 -17.36 -3.70 11.98
CA PRO A 165 -17.54 -2.41 12.62
C PRO A 165 -18.68 -2.46 13.65
N GLY A 166 -18.41 -1.93 14.84
CA GLY A 166 -19.41 -1.86 15.90
C GLY A 166 -20.48 -0.82 15.56
N SER A 167 -21.73 -1.06 15.98
CA SER A 167 -22.77 -0.04 15.88
C SER A 167 -22.50 1.09 16.88
N VAL A 168 -22.46 2.32 16.39
CA VAL A 168 -22.29 3.55 17.18
C VAL A 168 -23.66 4.19 17.39
N ALA A 169 -23.99 4.56 18.62
CA ALA A 169 -25.20 5.34 18.89
C ALA A 169 -24.99 6.79 18.46
N ILE A 170 -25.78 7.29 17.49
CA ILE A 170 -25.73 8.70 17.11
C ILE A 170 -26.59 9.49 18.10
N LYS A 171 -26.04 10.57 18.66
CA LYS A 171 -26.81 11.53 19.45
C LYS A 171 -27.59 12.48 18.53
N LYS A 172 -28.71 12.00 17.97
CA LYS A 172 -29.81 12.87 17.48
C LYS A 172 -31.14 12.21 17.85
N GLY A 173 -32.11 13.03 18.23
CA GLY A 173 -33.43 12.63 18.73
C GLY A 173 -34.00 11.38 18.04
N SER A 174 -34.54 10.46 18.84
CA SER A 174 -34.88 9.06 18.46
C SER A 174 -33.69 8.27 17.87
N GLN A 175 -32.81 7.78 18.75
CA GLN A 175 -32.00 6.54 18.63
C GLN A 175 -31.68 6.01 17.21
N LYS A 176 -31.08 6.81 16.32
CA LYS A 176 -30.51 6.25 15.09
C LYS A 176 -29.10 5.76 15.39
N ARG A 177 -28.87 4.45 15.30
CA ARG A 177 -27.52 3.87 15.37
C ARG A 177 -26.88 3.95 14.00
N TRP A 178 -25.69 4.54 13.90
CA TRP A 178 -24.84 4.44 12.71
C TRP A 178 -23.95 3.23 12.88
N LYS A 179 -23.94 2.37 11.87
CA LYS A 179 -23.01 1.24 11.82
C LYS A 179 -22.10 1.51 10.63
N PRO A 180 -20.81 1.85 10.86
CA PRO A 180 -19.85 2.01 9.78
C PRO A 180 -19.79 0.72 8.95
N THR A 181 -19.58 0.87 7.67
CA THR A 181 -19.25 -0.21 6.74
C THR A 181 -17.77 -0.57 6.86
N ILE A 182 -17.38 -1.72 6.32
CA ILE A 182 -15.95 -2.11 6.27
C ILE A 182 -15.15 -1.08 5.46
N SER A 183 -15.72 -0.56 4.36
CA SER A 183 -15.07 0.49 3.55
C SER A 183 -14.87 1.79 4.33
N GLU A 184 -15.88 2.24 5.10
CA GLU A 184 -15.73 3.40 5.98
C GLU A 184 -14.66 3.16 7.04
N SER A 185 -14.59 1.96 7.62
CA SER A 185 -13.55 1.58 8.58
C SER A 185 -12.15 1.57 7.97
N MET A 186 -11.99 0.96 6.78
CA MET A 186 -10.72 0.93 6.05
C MET A 186 -10.26 2.35 5.70
N ARG A 187 -11.13 3.16 5.10
CA ARG A 187 -10.84 4.55 4.74
C ARG A 187 -10.49 5.37 5.97
N ALA A 188 -11.22 5.23 7.07
CA ALA A 188 -10.97 5.97 8.32
C ALA A 188 -9.64 5.57 8.99
N PHE A 189 -9.19 4.33 8.80
CA PHE A 189 -7.90 3.87 9.29
C PHE A 189 -6.74 4.38 8.42
N ILE A 190 -6.78 4.08 7.11
CA ILE A 190 -5.84 4.55 6.09
C ILE A 190 -6.65 4.93 4.84
N ALA A 191 -6.66 6.22 4.48
CA ALA A 191 -7.26 6.67 3.24
C ALA A 191 -6.25 6.58 2.10
N VAL A 192 -6.64 6.06 0.94
CA VAL A 192 -5.83 6.05 -0.29
C VAL A 192 -6.46 6.99 -1.30
N LEU A 193 -5.69 7.95 -1.79
CA LEU A 193 -6.11 8.94 -2.78
C LEU A 193 -5.22 8.85 -4.03
N PRO A 194 -5.78 9.07 -5.23
CA PRO A 194 -5.00 9.04 -6.46
C PRO A 194 -4.00 10.20 -6.52
N VAL A 195 -2.98 10.03 -7.36
CA VAL A 195 -2.02 11.10 -7.68
C VAL A 195 -2.76 12.31 -8.25
N GLY A 196 -2.47 13.49 -7.72
CA GLY A 196 -3.17 14.73 -8.09
C GLY A 196 -4.51 14.95 -7.38
N ALA A 197 -4.87 14.11 -6.39
CA ALA A 197 -6.03 14.36 -5.55
C ALA A 197 -5.91 15.69 -4.79
N ASP A 198 -7.03 16.40 -4.71
CA ASP A 198 -7.15 17.63 -3.95
C ASP A 198 -7.30 17.30 -2.45
N LEU A 199 -6.25 17.59 -1.67
CA LEU A 199 -6.22 17.35 -0.23
C LEU A 199 -7.18 18.25 0.54
N GLU A 200 -7.45 19.47 0.07
CA GLU A 200 -8.39 20.38 0.72
C GLU A 200 -9.82 19.91 0.51
N LYS A 201 -10.13 19.46 -0.71
CA LYS A 201 -11.41 18.79 -0.98
C LYS A 201 -11.60 17.56 -0.08
N PHE A 202 -10.57 16.73 0.06
CA PHE A 202 -10.62 15.57 0.96
C PHE A 202 -10.88 15.98 2.42
N LYS A 203 -10.23 17.04 2.93
CA LYS A 203 -10.50 17.58 4.28
C LYS A 203 -11.96 18.00 4.42
N GLU A 204 -12.50 18.73 3.46
CA GLU A 204 -13.88 19.23 3.51
C GLU A 204 -14.90 18.08 3.49
N GLU A 205 -14.70 17.09 2.64
CA GLU A 205 -15.49 15.86 2.60
C GLU A 205 -15.47 15.16 3.97
N ARG A 206 -14.27 14.99 4.54
CA ARG A 206 -14.10 14.30 5.83
C ARG A 206 -14.74 15.08 6.99
N HIS A 207 -14.60 16.40 7.03
CA HIS A 207 -15.30 17.24 8.01
C HIS A 207 -16.83 17.12 7.89
N THR A 208 -17.34 17.05 6.65
CA THR A 208 -18.76 16.91 6.36
C THR A 208 -19.29 15.55 6.84
N GLU A 209 -18.57 14.46 6.56
CA GLU A 209 -18.88 13.11 7.06
C GLU A 209 -18.93 13.09 8.60
N CYS A 210 -17.88 13.61 9.25
CA CYS A 210 -17.82 13.68 10.72
C CYS A 210 -19.00 14.47 11.30
N ARG A 211 -19.34 15.62 10.70
CA ARG A 211 -20.48 16.44 11.12
C ARG A 211 -21.82 15.72 10.94
N ASN A 212 -21.99 15.00 9.84
CA ASN A 212 -23.20 14.22 9.56
C ASN A 212 -23.43 13.13 10.60
N HIS A 213 -22.34 12.49 11.06
CA HIS A 213 -22.38 11.46 12.09
C HIS A 213 -22.26 11.99 13.52
N SER A 214 -22.09 13.31 13.70
CA SER A 214 -21.87 13.96 15.01
C SER A 214 -20.68 13.36 15.76
N VAL A 215 -19.60 13.08 15.00
CA VAL A 215 -18.32 12.59 15.51
C VAL A 215 -17.22 13.61 15.22
N THR A 216 -16.13 13.54 15.97
CA THR A 216 -14.92 14.34 15.72
C THR A 216 -14.02 13.64 14.71
N TRP A 217 -13.36 14.42 13.84
CA TRP A 217 -12.32 13.87 12.98
C TRP A 217 -11.08 13.62 13.82
N GLN A 218 -10.68 12.35 13.90
CA GLN A 218 -9.50 11.92 14.64
C GLN A 218 -8.28 11.80 13.71
N PRO A 219 -7.04 11.83 14.26
CA PRO A 219 -5.81 11.62 13.50
C PRO A 219 -5.90 10.47 12.50
N GLN A 220 -5.56 10.74 11.24
CA GLN A 220 -5.76 9.79 10.14
C GLN A 220 -4.55 9.74 9.19
N VAL A 221 -4.19 8.53 8.77
CA VAL A 221 -3.17 8.33 7.74
C VAL A 221 -3.81 8.47 6.35
N VAL A 222 -3.17 9.22 5.47
CA VAL A 222 -3.58 9.41 4.09
C VAL A 222 -2.40 9.09 3.17
N VAL A 223 -2.63 8.22 2.20
CA VAL A 223 -1.66 7.75 1.21
C VAL A 223 -2.02 8.33 -0.15
N ILE A 224 -1.04 8.90 -0.85
CA ILE A 224 -1.15 9.30 -2.25
C ILE A 224 -0.47 8.23 -3.10
N GLY A 225 -1.22 7.64 -4.03
CA GLY A 225 -0.75 6.54 -4.86
C GLY A 225 -1.90 5.82 -5.56
N THR A 226 -1.57 4.80 -6.34
CA THR A 226 -2.60 3.93 -6.94
C THR A 226 -3.09 2.86 -5.95
N SER A 227 -2.26 2.52 -4.95
CA SER A 227 -2.58 1.59 -3.88
C SER A 227 -1.66 1.83 -2.66
N VAL A 228 -1.81 1.02 -1.60
CA VAL A 228 -0.86 1.00 -0.47
C VAL A 228 0.44 0.24 -0.78
N LEU A 229 0.56 -0.37 -1.96
CA LEU A 229 1.78 -0.98 -2.47
C LEU A 229 2.55 -0.03 -3.39
N ASP A 230 1.83 0.84 -4.09
CA ASP A 230 2.39 1.88 -4.95
C ASP A 230 2.19 3.25 -4.29
N VAL A 231 3.01 3.50 -3.27
CA VAL A 231 2.96 4.70 -2.42
C VAL A 231 3.90 5.76 -2.97
N GLN A 232 3.36 6.94 -3.31
CA GLN A 232 4.16 8.10 -3.67
C GLN A 232 4.44 9.02 -2.48
N GLN A 233 3.40 9.30 -1.69
CA GLN A 233 3.51 10.15 -0.50
C GLN A 233 2.60 9.65 0.60
N VAL A 234 3.04 9.81 1.85
CA VAL A 234 2.23 9.49 3.03
C VAL A 234 2.11 10.74 3.89
N PHE A 235 0.89 10.99 4.34
CA PHE A 235 0.54 12.09 5.21
C PHE A 235 -0.16 11.60 6.46
N VAL A 236 -0.01 12.36 7.55
CA VAL A 236 -0.80 12.23 8.75
C VAL A 236 -1.56 13.53 8.96
N PHE A 237 -2.88 13.42 9.00
CA PHE A 237 -3.79 14.54 9.24
C PHE A 237 -4.08 14.60 10.72
N LEU A 238 -3.72 15.71 11.36
CA LEU A 238 -4.09 16.04 12.75
C LEU A 238 -4.92 17.32 12.72
N ASN A 239 -6.24 17.17 12.79
CA ASN A 239 -7.18 18.28 12.59
C ASN A 239 -6.89 19.00 11.26
N ASN A 240 -6.47 20.27 11.31
CA ASN A 240 -6.22 21.11 10.15
C ASN A 240 -4.77 21.06 9.66
N ILE A 241 -3.88 20.35 10.36
CA ILE A 241 -2.45 20.27 10.06
C ILE A 241 -2.15 18.95 9.36
N VAL A 242 -1.34 19.02 8.31
CA VAL A 242 -0.91 17.87 7.51
C VAL A 242 0.59 17.69 7.67
N TYR A 243 1.01 16.51 8.10
CA TYR A 243 2.41 16.14 8.26
C TYR A 243 2.81 15.12 7.21
N SER A 244 3.89 15.37 6.46
CA SER A 244 4.48 14.34 5.59
C SER A 244 5.31 13.37 6.42
N VAL A 245 5.17 12.07 6.15
CA VAL A 245 5.89 10.99 6.83
C VAL A 245 6.48 10.00 5.82
N PRO A 246 7.58 9.31 6.16
CA PRO A 246 8.34 8.50 5.19
C PRO A 246 7.66 7.19 4.78
N SER A 247 6.69 6.69 5.56
CA SER A 247 6.02 5.41 5.26
C SER A 247 4.66 5.29 5.93
N VAL A 248 3.82 4.36 5.45
CA VAL A 248 2.50 4.04 6.05
C VAL A 248 2.66 3.56 7.48
N VAL A 249 3.63 2.68 7.74
CA VAL A 249 3.96 2.18 9.08
C VAL A 249 4.30 3.35 10.01
N LYS A 250 5.11 4.31 9.53
CA LYS A 250 5.44 5.50 10.31
C LYS A 250 4.22 6.39 10.55
N GLY A 251 3.33 6.53 9.56
CA GLY A 251 2.07 7.23 9.73
C GLY A 251 1.19 6.62 10.82
N ILE A 252 1.07 5.29 10.85
CA ILE A 252 0.33 4.57 11.90
C ILE A 252 0.96 4.79 13.28
N ASP A 253 2.29 4.70 13.38
CA ASP A 253 3.03 5.00 14.63
C ASP A 253 2.78 6.43 15.13
N VAL A 254 2.81 7.42 14.23
CA VAL A 254 2.52 8.82 14.57
C VAL A 254 1.07 8.99 15.03
N CYS A 255 0.09 8.42 14.31
CA CYS A 255 -1.31 8.42 14.75
C CYS A 255 -1.47 7.80 16.13
N PHE A 256 -0.92 6.59 16.34
CA PHE A 256 -0.99 5.88 17.60
C PHE A 256 -0.44 6.70 18.77
N LYS A 257 0.78 7.24 18.61
CA LYS A 257 1.42 8.10 19.63
C LYS A 257 0.61 9.36 19.88
N THR A 258 0.02 9.95 18.84
CA THR A 258 -0.85 11.12 18.97
C THR A 258 -2.08 10.79 19.83
N PHE A 259 -2.72 9.64 19.61
CA PHE A 259 -3.85 9.20 20.44
C PHE A 259 -3.46 9.10 21.92
N GLN A 260 -2.32 8.47 22.20
CA GLN A 260 -1.86 8.24 23.56
C GLN A 260 -1.41 9.53 24.26
N VAL A 261 -0.56 10.33 23.61
CA VAL A 261 0.03 11.55 24.20
C VAL A 261 -1.04 12.61 24.48
N PHE A 262 -2.00 12.78 23.57
CA PHE A 262 -3.05 13.79 23.73
C PHE A 262 -4.33 13.23 24.34
N ASN A 263 -4.34 11.96 24.76
CA ASN A 263 -5.52 11.27 25.28
C ASN A 263 -6.75 11.44 24.36
N ILE A 264 -6.54 11.25 23.06
CA ILE A 264 -7.56 11.37 22.02
C ILE A 264 -8.24 10.02 21.83
N GLU A 265 -9.58 10.02 21.72
CA GLU A 265 -10.33 8.81 21.40
C GLU A 265 -10.02 8.30 19.98
N TYR A 266 -9.91 6.98 19.82
CA TYR A 266 -9.80 6.38 18.49
C TYR A 266 -11.02 6.69 17.61
N PRO A 267 -10.83 6.81 16.27
CA PRO A 267 -11.94 6.95 15.34
C PRO A 267 -12.96 5.82 15.53
N LEU A 268 -14.24 6.18 15.57
CA LEU A 268 -15.32 5.23 15.88
C LEU A 268 -15.49 4.16 14.78
N GLU A 269 -15.20 4.54 13.54
CA GLU A 269 -15.21 3.70 12.35
C GLU A 269 -14.27 2.50 12.48
N CYS A 270 -13.08 2.73 13.04
CA CYS A 270 -11.98 1.76 13.11
C CYS A 270 -11.41 1.62 14.54
N LYS A 271 -12.26 1.77 15.56
CA LYS A 271 -11.85 1.65 16.97
C LYS A 271 -11.23 0.28 17.30
N SER A 272 -11.81 -0.81 16.81
CA SER A 272 -11.33 -2.18 17.07
C SER A 272 -9.91 -2.43 16.52
N PRO A 273 -9.57 -2.06 15.26
CA PRO A 273 -8.20 -2.07 14.77
C PRO A 273 -7.20 -1.34 15.66
N TRP A 274 -7.53 -0.13 16.11
CA TRP A 274 -6.65 0.64 16.99
C TRP A 274 -6.47 0.00 18.36
N THR A 275 -7.54 -0.53 18.96
CA THR A 275 -7.46 -1.29 20.22
C THR A 275 -6.61 -2.56 20.06
N PHE A 276 -6.72 -3.22 18.91
CA PHE A 276 -5.88 -4.39 18.60
C PHE A 276 -4.41 -4.01 18.48
N LEU A 277 -4.07 -2.93 17.76
CA LEU A 277 -2.70 -2.41 17.72
C LEU A 277 -2.19 -2.07 19.13
N GLN A 278 -3.00 -1.39 19.93
CA GLN A 278 -2.63 -0.97 21.28
C GLN A 278 -2.20 -2.16 22.15
N ARG A 279 -2.99 -3.24 22.18
CA ARG A 279 -2.71 -4.40 23.03
C ARG A 279 -1.77 -5.40 22.38
N GLY A 280 -1.96 -5.69 21.10
CA GLY A 280 -1.23 -6.75 20.40
C GLY A 280 0.16 -6.35 19.95
N ILE A 281 0.37 -5.08 19.57
CA ILE A 281 1.64 -4.61 19.02
C ILE A 281 2.37 -3.72 20.02
N TYR A 282 1.68 -2.74 20.61
CA TYR A 282 2.29 -1.81 21.56
C TYR A 282 2.31 -2.33 23.01
N ASN A 283 1.59 -3.43 23.29
CA ASN A 283 1.46 -4.01 24.63
C ASN A 283 1.04 -2.99 25.70
N ILE A 284 0.10 -2.11 25.35
CA ILE A 284 -0.46 -1.09 26.24
C ILE A 284 -1.89 -1.46 26.61
N GLU A 285 -2.18 -1.45 27.91
CA GLU A 285 -3.52 -1.64 28.46
C GLU A 285 -3.92 -0.44 29.30
N THR A 286 -5.16 0.02 29.13
CA THR A 286 -5.71 1.13 29.90
C THR A 286 -7.06 0.77 30.51
N GLN A 287 -7.42 1.44 31.61
CA GLN A 287 -8.75 1.30 32.24
C GLN A 287 -9.91 1.74 31.35
N TYR A 288 -9.62 2.48 30.26
CA TYR A 288 -10.62 2.98 29.31
C TYR A 288 -10.82 2.02 28.11
N ASP A 289 -10.06 0.93 28.06
CA ASP A 289 -10.09 0.00 26.94
C ASP A 289 -11.44 -0.71 26.86
N SER A 290 -12.13 -0.53 25.73
CA SER A 290 -13.33 -1.29 25.38
C SER A 290 -12.96 -2.39 24.39
N VAL A 291 -12.52 -3.54 24.90
CA VAL A 291 -12.09 -4.69 24.10
C VAL A 291 -13.30 -5.50 23.63
N THR A 292 -13.56 -5.47 22.31
CA THR A 292 -14.63 -6.28 21.72
C THR A 292 -14.29 -7.77 21.74
N PRO A 293 -15.28 -8.69 21.72
CA PRO A 293 -15.02 -10.13 21.64
C PRO A 293 -14.10 -10.49 20.47
N ARG A 294 -14.24 -9.78 19.35
CA ARG A 294 -13.41 -9.97 18.17
C ARG A 294 -11.95 -9.57 18.37
N VAL A 295 -11.70 -8.44 19.04
CA VAL A 295 -10.33 -8.05 19.40
C VAL A 295 -9.71 -9.11 20.30
N ARG A 296 -10.46 -9.63 21.29
CA ARG A 296 -9.98 -10.70 22.18
C ARG A 296 -9.64 -11.99 21.44
N GLU A 297 -10.49 -12.41 20.51
CA GLU A 297 -10.24 -13.57 19.63
C GLU A 297 -8.92 -13.39 18.87
N LEU A 298 -8.74 -12.26 18.19
CA LEU A 298 -7.52 -12.02 17.40
C LEU A 298 -6.26 -11.90 18.29
N LEU A 299 -6.36 -11.30 19.46
CA LEU A 299 -5.25 -11.26 20.43
C LEU A 299 -4.87 -12.67 20.92
N SER A 300 -5.84 -13.58 21.07
CA SER A 300 -5.54 -14.97 21.46
C SER A 300 -4.84 -15.78 20.38
N ILE A 301 -5.02 -15.42 19.10
CA ILE A 301 -4.27 -16.02 17.98
C ILE A 301 -2.82 -15.54 17.99
N LEU A 302 -2.57 -14.32 18.49
CA LEU A 302 -1.23 -13.73 18.57
C LEU A 302 -0.40 -14.19 19.80
N GLY A 303 -0.90 -15.02 20.72
CA GLY A 303 -0.12 -15.44 21.89
C GLY A 303 -0.21 -16.92 22.26
N PRO A 304 0.81 -17.50 22.93
CA PRO A 304 2.11 -16.97 23.33
C PRO A 304 3.28 -17.73 22.66
N ASP A 305 3.83 -17.20 21.56
CA ASP A 305 5.14 -17.62 20.99
C ASP A 305 5.97 -16.38 20.61
N SER A 306 6.03 -15.40 21.52
CA SER A 306 7.04 -14.34 21.48
C SER A 306 7.73 -14.31 22.84
N ASP A 307 9.03 -14.62 22.81
CA ASP A 307 9.95 -14.89 23.92
C ASP A 307 9.84 -13.99 25.16
#